data_AF-A0A9D7PKH6-F1
#
_entry.id   AF-A0A9D7PKH6-F1
#
_cell.length_a   1.000
_cell.length_b   1.000
_cell.length_c   1.000
_cell.angle_alpha   90.00
_cell.angle_beta   90.00
_cell.angle_gamma   90.00
#
_symmetry.space_group_name_H-M   'P 1'
#
loop_
_entity.id
_entity.type
_entity.pdbx_description
1 polymer ?
#
loop_
_entity_poly.entity_id
_entity_poly.type
_entity_poly.pdbx_seq_one_letter_code
_entity_poly.pdbx_strand_id
1 'polypeptide(L)'
;MKKITFAFSFTILMLLNACSKDEDNGDSGGNNGGNSGGGNTTVDCGPVAKAFAADVKPIITASCTGSTCHASGSGNGPGALLTYDQINAAKVNIKSAVSSGLMPKEGKLTTAQKNTIICWIEAGAPNN
;
A
#
# COMPACT_ATOMS: atom_id res chain seq x y z
N MET A 1 -9.56 -30.17 -69.65
CA MET A 1 -8.14 -30.19 -69.26
C MET A 1 -8.05 -29.79 -67.78
N LYS A 2 -7.50 -30.68 -66.97
CA LYS A 2 -6.91 -30.54 -65.62
C LYS A 2 -7.66 -29.74 -64.53
N LYS A 3 -8.25 -30.51 -63.61
CA LYS A 3 -8.37 -30.16 -62.19
C LYS A 3 -6.96 -30.06 -61.60
N ILE A 4 -6.64 -29.04 -60.79
CA ILE A 4 -5.64 -29.10 -59.71
C ILE A 4 -6.12 -28.20 -58.57
N THR A 5 -6.38 -28.86 -57.46
CA THR A 5 -6.63 -28.37 -56.11
C THR A 5 -5.37 -27.70 -55.56
N PHE A 6 -5.49 -26.59 -54.83
CA PHE A 6 -4.49 -26.23 -53.82
C PHE A 6 -5.19 -25.78 -52.55
N ALA A 7 -5.26 -26.73 -51.61
CA ALA A 7 -5.49 -26.49 -50.20
C ALA A 7 -4.13 -26.41 -49.51
N PHE A 8 -3.91 -25.34 -48.74
CA PHE A 8 -2.93 -25.20 -47.66
C PHE A 8 -3.43 -23.99 -46.86
N SER A 9 -4.33 -24.16 -45.89
CA SER A 9 -4.01 -24.55 -44.51
C SER A 9 -2.71 -23.91 -44.02
N PHE A 10 -2.83 -22.80 -43.31
CA PHE A 10 -2.20 -22.71 -42.00
C PHE A 10 -3.08 -21.87 -41.08
N THR A 11 -3.93 -22.61 -40.38
CA THR A 11 -4.60 -22.21 -39.15
C THR A 11 -3.55 -21.61 -38.19
N ILE A 12 -3.56 -20.29 -38.01
CA ILE A 12 -3.01 -19.68 -36.78
C ILE A 12 -4.07 -19.83 -35.71
N LEU A 13 -4.05 -21.02 -35.10
CA LEU A 13 -4.51 -21.26 -33.76
C LEU A 13 -3.24 -21.23 -32.89
N MET A 14 -2.99 -20.11 -32.22
CA MET A 14 -2.08 -20.12 -31.07
C MET A 14 -2.64 -19.23 -29.95
N LEU A 15 -3.07 -19.96 -28.93
CA LEU A 15 -2.76 -19.74 -27.52
C LEU A 15 -3.45 -18.55 -26.86
N LEU A 16 -4.65 -18.87 -26.37
CA LEU A 16 -5.12 -18.61 -25.01
C LEU A 16 -4.00 -18.12 -24.09
N ASN A 17 -4.01 -16.82 -23.80
CA ASN A 17 -3.44 -16.31 -22.57
C ASN A 17 -4.47 -16.61 -21.47
N ALA A 18 -4.43 -17.84 -20.95
CA ALA A 18 -5.02 -18.16 -19.67
C ALA A 18 -4.15 -17.50 -18.60
N CYS A 19 -4.45 -16.25 -18.26
CA CYS A 19 -4.24 -15.83 -16.88
C CYS A 19 -5.27 -16.61 -16.06
N SER A 20 -4.84 -17.69 -15.41
CA SER A 20 -5.48 -18.10 -14.18
C SER A 20 -5.30 -16.92 -13.22
N LYS A 21 -6.31 -16.06 -13.14
CA LYS A 21 -6.55 -15.32 -11.92
C LYS A 21 -7.00 -16.40 -10.95
N ASP A 22 -6.12 -16.77 -10.03
CA ASP A 22 -6.52 -17.57 -8.89
C ASP A 22 -7.70 -16.85 -8.24
N GLU A 23 -8.85 -17.49 -8.30
CA GLU A 23 -10.00 -17.18 -7.48
C GLU A 23 -9.62 -17.59 -6.07
N ASP A 24 -9.15 -16.65 -5.25
CA ASP A 24 -9.17 -16.83 -3.79
C ASP A 24 -10.64 -16.83 -3.34
N ASN A 25 -11.27 -18.00 -3.49
CA ASN A 25 -12.47 -18.36 -2.78
C ASN A 25 -12.07 -18.77 -1.36
N GLY A 26 -12.21 -17.83 -0.43
CA GLY A 26 -12.52 -18.08 0.98
C GLY A 26 -11.36 -18.51 1.87
N ASP A 27 -10.99 -17.62 2.79
CA ASP A 27 -10.78 -18.07 4.17
C ASP A 27 -11.56 -17.21 5.16
N SER A 28 -12.30 -17.92 6.00
CA SER A 28 -13.00 -17.39 7.16
C SER A 28 -12.00 -17.17 8.28
N GLY A 29 -12.02 -15.97 8.88
CA GLY A 29 -11.78 -15.77 10.31
C GLY A 29 -10.54 -16.45 10.93
N GLY A 30 -9.45 -15.69 11.00
CA GLY A 30 -8.29 -16.04 11.83
C GLY A 30 -7.66 -14.81 12.46
N ASN A 31 -8.14 -14.39 13.63
CA ASN A 31 -7.34 -13.57 14.53
C ASN A 31 -6.16 -14.42 15.01
N ASN A 32 -4.91 -14.01 14.71
CA ASN A 32 -3.76 -14.22 15.58
C ASN A 32 -2.59 -13.33 15.13
N GLY A 33 -1.95 -12.71 16.12
CA GLY A 33 -0.83 -11.80 15.93
C GLY A 33 0.33 -12.44 15.18
N GLY A 34 0.88 -11.68 14.25
CA GLY A 34 2.05 -12.05 13.47
C GLY A 34 3.06 -10.91 13.45
N ASN A 35 3.99 -10.95 14.40
CA ASN A 35 5.30 -10.34 14.25
C ASN A 35 6.04 -11.08 13.12
N SER A 36 6.29 -10.42 11.99
CA SER A 36 7.45 -10.74 11.17
C SER A 36 7.83 -9.55 10.29
N GLY A 37 9.12 -9.21 10.37
CA GLY A 37 9.72 -8.12 9.64
C GLY A 37 9.95 -8.45 8.16
N GLY A 38 10.04 -7.37 7.38
CA GLY A 38 10.87 -7.29 6.18
C GLY A 38 10.62 -8.33 5.10
N GLY A 39 9.71 -8.01 4.17
CA GLY A 39 9.65 -8.69 2.87
C GLY A 39 8.24 -8.78 2.34
N ASN A 40 7.85 -7.80 1.52
CA ASN A 40 6.69 -7.80 0.61
C ASN A 40 5.50 -8.69 1.03
N THR A 41 5.05 -8.55 2.28
CA THR A 41 3.75 -9.04 2.70
C THR A 41 2.74 -8.03 2.20
N THR A 42 1.81 -8.50 1.37
CA THR A 42 0.64 -7.74 0.97
C THR A 42 -0.05 -7.24 2.24
N VAL A 43 -0.12 -5.92 2.42
CA VAL A 43 -0.81 -5.32 3.57
C VAL A 43 -2.30 -5.61 3.42
N ASP A 44 -2.86 -6.38 4.35
CA ASP A 44 -4.31 -6.56 4.40
C ASP A 44 -4.97 -5.36 5.09
N CYS A 45 -5.77 -4.64 4.33
CA CYS A 45 -6.46 -3.44 4.78
C CYS A 45 -7.87 -3.70 5.31
N GLY A 46 -8.40 -4.91 5.11
CA GLY A 46 -9.78 -5.24 5.40
C GLY A 46 -10.79 -4.35 4.66
N PRO A 47 -12.10 -4.51 4.93
CA PRO A 47 -13.15 -3.77 4.23
C PRO A 47 -13.39 -2.36 4.80
N VAL A 48 -12.88 -2.06 6.00
CA VAL A 48 -13.12 -0.78 6.69
C VAL A 48 -11.98 0.18 6.41
N ALA A 49 -12.28 1.24 5.67
CA ALA A 49 -11.34 2.33 5.41
C ALA A 49 -10.91 3.01 6.72
N LYS A 50 -9.60 3.28 6.84
CA LYS A 50 -9.04 4.01 7.99
C LYS A 50 -9.39 5.49 7.88
N ALA A 51 -9.76 6.11 9.00
CA ALA A 51 -10.10 7.52 9.05
C ALA A 51 -8.88 8.39 9.34
N PHE A 52 -8.74 9.52 8.65
CA PHE A 52 -7.58 10.38 8.85
C PHE A 52 -7.54 10.93 10.28
N ALA A 53 -8.64 11.51 10.74
CA ALA A 53 -8.68 12.21 12.03
C ALA A 53 -8.54 11.24 13.21
N ALA A 54 -9.21 10.08 13.14
CA ALA A 54 -9.27 9.12 14.24
C ALA A 54 -8.08 8.14 14.26
N ASP A 55 -7.63 7.67 13.10
CA ASP A 55 -6.65 6.57 13.04
C ASP A 55 -5.24 7.04 12.67
N VAL A 56 -5.12 7.89 11.65
CA VAL A 56 -3.81 8.22 11.05
C VAL A 56 -3.13 9.39 11.76
N LYS A 57 -3.87 10.48 11.97
CA LYS A 57 -3.32 11.71 12.53
C LYS A 57 -2.69 11.50 13.92
N PRO A 58 -3.27 10.71 14.84
CA PRO A 58 -2.64 10.45 16.13
C PRO A 58 -1.27 9.75 15.97
N ILE A 59 -1.15 8.80 15.04
CA ILE A 59 0.11 8.09 14.79
C ILE A 59 1.16 9.04 14.23
N ILE A 60 0.82 9.84 13.21
CA ILE A 60 1.75 10.82 12.62
C ILE A 60 2.20 11.84 13.69
N THR A 61 1.28 12.27 14.54
CA THR A 61 1.58 13.26 15.58
C THR A 61 2.56 12.69 16.62
N ALA A 62 2.31 11.47 17.09
CA ALA A 62 3.13 10.83 18.11
C ALA A 62 4.51 10.40 17.57
N SER A 63 4.57 9.90 16.34
CA SER A 63 5.78 9.23 15.82
C SER A 63 6.59 10.05 14.81
N CYS A 64 6.02 11.11 14.21
CA CYS A 64 6.71 11.89 13.18
C CYS A 64 6.93 13.34 13.60
N THR A 65 5.93 13.98 14.23
CA THR A 65 6.02 15.41 14.58
C THR A 65 6.53 15.63 16.01
N GLY A 66 6.30 14.67 16.91
CA GLY A 66 6.76 14.75 18.30
C GLY A 66 8.28 14.80 18.47
N SER A 67 9.03 14.20 17.55
CA SER A 67 10.51 14.16 17.55
C SER A 67 11.17 15.41 16.96
N THR A 68 10.41 16.48 16.69
CA THR A 68 10.82 17.70 15.96
C THR A 68 11.23 17.50 14.50
N CYS A 69 11.54 16.27 14.08
CA CYS A 69 11.99 15.96 12.72
C CYS A 69 10.99 16.36 11.63
N HIS A 70 9.69 16.25 11.87
CA HIS A 70 8.63 16.72 10.95
C HIS A 70 7.66 17.71 11.59
N ALA A 71 8.14 18.50 12.55
CA ALA A 71 7.37 19.55 13.20
C ALA A 71 7.32 20.85 12.37
N SER A 72 6.71 21.89 12.93
CA SER A 72 6.62 23.22 12.30
C SER A 72 8.01 23.75 11.99
N GLY A 73 8.19 24.30 10.78
CA GLY A 73 9.47 24.84 10.32
C GLY A 73 10.55 23.79 10.06
N SER A 74 10.24 22.49 10.09
CA SER A 74 11.22 21.45 9.78
C SER A 74 11.73 21.57 8.34
N GLY A 75 13.06 21.55 8.19
CA GLY A 75 13.75 21.45 6.90
C GLY A 75 14.04 20.00 6.45
N ASN A 76 13.71 18.99 7.26
CA ASN A 76 13.91 17.59 6.87
C ASN A 76 12.85 17.19 5.86
N GLY A 77 13.24 16.69 4.69
CA GLY A 77 12.27 16.26 3.67
C GLY A 77 11.29 15.21 4.21
N PRO A 78 9.97 15.35 3.97
CA PRO A 78 9.28 16.31 3.09
C PRO A 78 8.90 17.66 3.76
N GLY A 79 9.31 17.90 5.00
CA GLY A 79 8.99 19.08 5.80
C GLY A 79 8.05 18.74 6.96
N ALA A 80 7.24 19.73 7.34
CA ALA A 80 6.26 19.59 8.41
C ALA A 80 5.09 18.66 8.01
N LEU A 81 4.66 17.80 8.94
CA LEU A 81 3.54 16.86 8.75
C LEU A 81 2.40 17.13 9.77
N LEU A 82 1.98 18.38 9.88
CA LEU A 82 1.07 18.85 10.93
C LEU A 82 -0.40 18.88 10.51
N THR A 83 -0.67 19.02 9.22
CA THR A 83 -2.03 19.19 8.66
C THR A 83 -2.37 18.06 7.71
N TYR A 84 -3.66 17.88 7.42
CA TYR A 84 -4.09 16.92 6.40
C TYR A 84 -3.40 17.21 5.06
N ASP A 85 -3.40 18.45 4.59
CA ASP A 85 -2.84 18.81 3.29
C ASP A 85 -1.36 18.48 3.18
N GLN A 86 -0.58 18.78 4.23
CA GLN A 86 0.84 18.43 4.30
C GLN A 86 1.06 16.91 4.24
N ILE A 87 0.29 16.14 5.01
CA ILE A 87 0.40 14.69 5.08
C ILE A 87 -0.05 14.05 3.76
N ASN A 88 -1.16 14.52 3.20
CA ASN A 88 -1.69 14.03 1.93
C ASN A 88 -0.76 14.37 0.75
N ALA A 89 -0.15 15.55 0.73
CA ALA A 89 0.87 15.90 -0.27
C ALA A 89 2.11 15.01 -0.18
N ALA A 90 2.49 14.60 1.04
CA ALA A 90 3.65 13.75 1.31
C ALA A 90 3.37 12.24 1.26
N LYS A 91 2.12 11.80 1.01
CA LYS A 91 1.68 10.42 1.25
C LYS A 91 2.52 9.34 0.56
N VAL A 92 2.99 9.59 -0.66
CA VAL A 92 3.84 8.62 -1.38
C VAL A 92 5.18 8.42 -0.66
N ASN A 93 5.81 9.50 -0.22
CA ASN A 93 7.06 9.46 0.53
C ASN A 93 6.85 8.80 1.90
N ILE A 94 5.76 9.15 2.59
CA ILE A 94 5.38 8.55 3.87
C ILE A 94 5.21 7.03 3.71
N LYS A 95 4.43 6.58 2.72
CA LYS A 95 4.21 5.15 2.45
C LYS A 95 5.53 4.43 2.26
N SER A 96 6.42 4.95 1.41
CA SER A 96 7.72 4.33 1.13
C SER A 96 8.62 4.27 2.37
N ALA A 97 8.68 5.34 3.16
CA ALA A 97 9.53 5.40 4.34
C ALA A 97 9.01 4.52 5.48
N VAL A 98 7.69 4.42 5.64
CA VAL A 98 7.03 3.57 6.65
C VAL A 98 7.14 2.10 6.28
N SER A 99 6.89 1.74 5.02
CA SER A 99 6.94 0.35 4.55
C SER A 99 8.36 -0.23 4.61
N SER A 100 9.37 0.56 4.22
CA SER A 100 10.79 0.20 4.36
C SER A 100 11.30 0.24 5.80
N GLY A 101 10.56 0.87 6.72
CA GLY A 101 11.01 1.09 8.10
C GLY A 101 12.12 2.14 8.23
N LEU A 102 12.38 2.93 7.18
CA LEU A 102 13.32 4.04 7.21
C LEU A 102 12.88 5.14 8.18
N MET A 103 11.57 5.31 8.35
CA MET A 103 10.96 6.24 9.29
C MET A 103 10.01 5.52 10.26
N PRO A 104 9.93 6.00 11.51
CA PRO A 104 10.70 7.10 12.08
C PRO A 104 12.16 6.74 12.36
N LYS A 105 13.06 7.74 12.38
CA LYS A 105 14.49 7.54 12.75
C LYS A 105 14.65 7.19 14.22
N GLU A 106 13.89 7.89 15.05
CA GLU A 106 13.82 7.66 16.48
C GLU A 106 12.56 6.86 16.81
N GLY A 107 12.71 5.77 17.55
CA GLY A 107 11.60 4.85 17.85
C GLY A 107 11.24 3.93 16.70
N LYS A 108 10.06 3.30 16.79
CA LYS A 108 9.56 2.33 15.80
C LYS A 108 8.04 2.38 15.74
N LEU A 109 7.48 2.22 14.54
CA LEU A 109 6.05 1.95 14.36
C LEU A 109 5.79 0.45 14.55
N THR A 110 4.72 0.12 15.25
CA THR A 110 4.21 -1.25 15.27
C THR A 110 3.66 -1.65 13.91
N THR A 111 3.56 -2.95 13.63
CA THR A 111 2.97 -3.45 12.38
C THR A 111 1.56 -2.90 12.16
N ALA A 112 0.74 -2.86 13.22
CA ALA A 112 -0.61 -2.30 13.14
C ALA A 112 -0.60 -0.81 12.75
N GLN A 113 0.30 0.00 13.33
CA GLN A 113 0.42 1.42 12.97
C GLN A 113 0.88 1.61 11.52
N LYS A 114 1.85 0.81 11.06
CA LYS A 114 2.29 0.84 9.66
C LYS A 114 1.12 0.52 8.73
N ASN A 115 0.37 -0.54 9.02
CA ASN A 115 -0.77 -0.95 8.22
C ASN A 115 -1.85 0.13 8.21
N THR A 116 -2.17 0.75 9.35
CA THR A 116 -3.12 1.88 9.40
C THR A 116 -2.75 3.00 8.43
N ILE A 117 -1.47 3.42 8.42
CA ILE A 117 -1.00 4.48 7.52
C ILE A 117 -1.06 4.01 6.06
N ILE A 118 -0.54 2.82 5.77
CA ILE A 118 -0.45 2.30 4.39
C ILE A 118 -1.85 2.11 3.80
N CYS A 119 -2.77 1.51 4.56
CA CYS A 119 -4.15 1.26 4.13
C CYS A 119 -4.95 2.53 3.92
N TRP A 120 -4.77 3.54 4.77
CA TRP A 120 -5.37 4.84 4.54
C TRP A 120 -4.91 5.45 3.20
N ILE A 121 -3.62 5.35 2.89
CA ILE A 121 -3.07 5.86 1.62
C ILE A 121 -3.61 5.07 0.42
N GLU A 122 -3.70 3.75 0.54
CA GLU A 122 -4.24 2.88 -0.50
C GLU A 122 -5.74 3.09 -0.74
N ALA A 123 -6.50 3.45 0.30
CA ALA A 123 -7.89 3.87 0.21
C ALA A 123 -8.07 5.29 -0.38
N GLY A 124 -7.01 5.92 -0.89
CA GLY A 124 -7.05 7.25 -1.53
C GLY A 124 -6.76 8.42 -0.58
N ALA A 125 -6.39 8.13 0.67
CA ALA A 125 -6.13 9.12 1.72
C ALA A 125 -7.31 10.07 2.01
N PRO A 126 -8.51 9.54 2.35
CA PRO A 126 -9.68 10.36 2.65
C PRO A 126 -9.43 11.29 3.85
N ASN A 127 -10.05 12.48 3.84
CA ASN A 127 -10.07 13.41 4.97
C ASN A 127 -11.39 13.26 5.73
N ASN A 128 -11.43 12.36 6.71
CA ASN A 128 -12.62 11.95 7.45
C ASN A 128 -12.32 11.70 8.93
#